data_AF-A0A4Y9XNU4-F1
#
_entry.id   AF-A0A4Y9XNU4-F1
#
_cell.length_a   1.000
_cell.length_b   1.000
_cell.length_c   1.000
_cell.angle_alpha   90.00
_cell.angle_beta   90.00
_cell.angle_gamma   90.00
#
_symmetry.space_group_name_H-M   'P 1'
#
loop_
_entity.id
_entity.type
_entity.pdbx_description
1 polymer ?
#
loop_
_entity_poly.entity_id
_entity_poly.type
_entity_poly.pdbx_seq_one_letter_code
_entity_poly.pdbx_strand_id
1 'polypeptide(L)'
;MVAELLERTTELAGELKYYFPNKSVTIVQSGDLPLNKVYAPQFRRAVDVRIRARGVELVFGEHLDETVPKDGMVTTRSGRKIPADLVVSSTGGTPATGFLSNIMPSILIPSGRVRTEHTLQVMSHPDIFCIGDAVDTEERPGLGKYQKHSKVVCANVLARVRGEPAKAVYGGSIETIGISMGKTGGAGYIGVLWGLVCPNWLIWFAKARTLGTRAARVHMGYGLMDSLRGTPISESPFTTVLRGAEGAAAAA
;
A
#
# COMPACT_ATOMS: atom_id res chain seq x y z
N MET A 1 21.49 1.87 -8.45
CA MET A 1 20.03 1.87 -8.73
C MET A 1 19.39 3.01 -7.97
N VAL A 2 18.56 3.81 -8.62
CA VAL A 2 17.81 4.90 -8.01
C VAL A 2 16.35 4.47 -7.86
N ALA A 3 15.71 4.76 -6.74
CA ALA A 3 14.28 4.52 -6.58
C ALA A 3 13.58 5.82 -6.19
N GLU A 4 12.48 6.15 -6.85
CA GLU A 4 11.78 7.42 -6.66
C GLU A 4 10.39 7.21 -6.03
N LEU A 5 10.29 7.59 -4.76
CA LEU A 5 9.15 7.95 -3.90
C LEU A 5 7.82 7.17 -3.80
N LEU A 6 7.69 6.36 -2.76
CA LEU A 6 6.60 6.25 -1.76
C LEU A 6 7.10 5.39 -0.58
N GLU A 7 6.30 5.09 0.45
CA GLU A 7 6.66 4.12 1.51
C GLU A 7 7.23 2.80 0.97
N ARG A 8 6.68 2.35 -0.16
CA ARG A 8 7.11 1.16 -0.89
C ARG A 8 8.55 1.26 -1.40
N THR A 9 9.05 2.48 -1.62
CA THR A 9 10.46 2.74 -1.97
C THR A 9 11.39 2.40 -0.82
N THR A 10 11.01 2.73 0.42
CA THR A 10 11.80 2.37 1.60
C THR A 10 11.83 0.87 1.80
N GLU A 11 10.68 0.19 1.60
CA GLU A 11 10.62 -1.28 1.66
C GLU A 11 11.49 -1.90 0.58
N LEU A 12 11.30 -1.50 -0.68
CA LEU A 12 12.08 -2.00 -1.82
C LEU A 12 13.58 -1.77 -1.62
N ALA A 13 14.00 -0.57 -1.22
CA ALA A 13 15.40 -0.25 -0.99
C ALA A 13 16.00 -1.13 0.13
N GLY A 14 15.25 -1.35 1.21
CA GLY A 14 15.67 -2.22 2.29
C GLY A 14 15.78 -3.68 1.87
N GLU A 15 14.83 -4.20 1.10
CA GLU A 15 14.91 -5.55 0.54
C GLU A 15 16.11 -5.70 -0.40
N LEU A 16 16.36 -4.71 -1.26
CA LEU A 16 17.50 -4.74 -2.17
C LEU A 16 18.83 -4.71 -1.44
N LYS A 17 18.97 -3.89 -0.39
CA LYS A 17 20.18 -3.91 0.45
C LYS A 17 20.34 -5.23 1.21
N TYR A 18 19.24 -5.89 1.55
CA TYR A 18 19.29 -7.20 2.20
C TYR A 18 19.77 -8.31 1.25
N TYR A 19 19.21 -8.41 0.04
CA TYR A 19 19.56 -9.47 -0.93
C TYR A 19 20.82 -9.15 -1.75
N PHE A 20 21.13 -7.86 -1.95
CA PHE A 20 22.25 -7.39 -2.74
C PHE A 20 23.06 -6.34 -1.96
N PRO A 21 23.74 -6.74 -0.87
CA PRO A 21 24.41 -5.82 0.05
C PRO A 21 25.48 -4.94 -0.62
N ASN A 22 26.10 -5.44 -1.69
CA ASN A 22 27.15 -4.74 -2.43
C ASN A 22 26.60 -3.74 -3.47
N LYS A 23 25.29 -3.73 -3.74
CA LYS A 23 24.70 -2.77 -4.67
C LYS A 23 24.49 -1.41 -4.01
N SER A 24 24.78 -0.35 -4.75
CA SER A 24 24.43 1.03 -4.39
C SER A 24 22.93 1.27 -4.63
N VAL A 25 22.26 1.71 -3.58
CA VAL A 25 20.81 1.99 -3.59
C VAL A 25 20.61 3.40 -3.07
N THR A 26 20.01 4.25 -3.89
CA THR A 26 19.72 5.65 -3.57
C THR A 26 18.22 5.87 -3.69
N ILE A 27 17.59 6.46 -2.66
CA ILE A 27 16.23 6.94 -2.71
C ILE A 27 16.26 8.43 -3.00
N VAL A 28 15.55 8.85 -4.05
CA VAL A 28 15.33 10.27 -4.36
C VAL A 28 13.92 10.65 -3.93
N GLN A 29 13.81 11.78 -3.22
CA GLN A 29 12.56 12.26 -2.66
C GLN A 29 12.49 13.79 -2.71
N SER A 30 11.35 14.32 -3.16
CA SER A 30 11.10 15.77 -3.23
C SER A 30 10.88 16.42 -1.86
N GLY A 31 10.46 15.62 -0.88
CA GLY A 31 10.32 16.06 0.51
C GLY A 31 11.65 16.19 1.26
N ASP A 32 11.53 16.67 2.50
CA ASP A 32 12.61 16.96 3.45
C ASP A 32 13.02 15.76 4.34
N LEU A 33 12.15 14.76 4.41
CA LEU A 33 12.28 13.54 5.22
C LEU A 33 11.63 12.39 4.43
N PRO A 34 11.97 11.12 4.70
CA PRO A 34 11.35 10.01 4.00
C PRO A 34 9.85 9.94 4.31
N LEU A 35 9.09 9.32 3.42
CA LEU A 35 7.62 9.23 3.49
C LEU A 35 6.93 10.61 3.39
N ASN A 36 5.60 10.62 3.27
CA ASN A 36 4.82 11.85 3.20
C ASN A 36 4.52 12.44 4.61
N LYS A 37 3.94 13.64 4.64
CA LYS A 37 3.66 14.39 5.87
C LYS A 37 2.48 13.86 6.69
N VAL A 38 1.77 12.83 6.23
CA VAL A 38 0.71 12.16 7.04
C VAL A 38 1.33 11.56 8.30
N TYR A 39 2.60 11.15 8.23
CA TYR A 39 3.31 10.61 9.38
C TYR A 39 4.06 11.67 10.17
N ALA A 40 4.03 11.50 11.50
CA ALA A 40 4.73 12.37 12.42
C ALA A 40 6.24 12.45 12.11
N PRO A 41 6.87 13.64 12.26
CA PRO A 41 8.29 13.83 11.95
C PRO A 41 9.22 12.88 12.71
N GLN A 42 8.90 12.49 13.97
CA GLN A 42 9.74 11.54 14.70
C GLN A 42 9.78 10.15 14.03
N PHE A 43 8.67 9.71 13.43
CA PHE A 43 8.63 8.44 12.70
C PHE A 43 9.42 8.52 11.41
N ARG A 44 9.24 9.60 10.64
CA ARG A 44 9.98 9.81 9.39
C ARG A 44 11.50 9.88 9.66
N ARG A 45 11.94 10.55 10.73
CA ARG A 45 13.35 10.53 11.17
C ARG A 45 13.83 9.16 11.60
N ALA A 46 13.01 8.39 12.32
CA ALA A 46 13.36 7.02 12.70
C ALA A 46 13.55 6.13 11.45
N VAL A 47 12.74 6.33 10.42
CA VAL A 47 12.86 5.65 9.14
C VAL A 47 14.16 6.03 8.42
N ASP A 48 14.51 7.32 8.37
CA ASP A 48 15.76 7.83 7.80
C ASP A 48 16.99 7.15 8.44
N VAL A 49 17.10 7.24 9.77
CA VAL A 49 18.20 6.62 10.53
C VAL A 49 18.30 5.12 10.24
N ARG A 50 17.16 4.40 10.27
CA ARG A 50 17.14 2.94 10.11
C ARG A 50 17.46 2.50 8.68
N ILE A 51 17.04 3.23 7.66
CA ILE A 51 17.31 2.84 6.27
C ILE A 51 18.75 3.21 5.87
N ARG A 52 19.27 4.35 6.33
CA ARG A 52 20.67 4.72 6.13
C ARG A 52 21.64 3.74 6.81
N ALA A 53 21.29 3.26 8.01
CA ALA A 53 22.06 2.22 8.71
C ALA A 53 22.17 0.90 7.91
N ARG A 54 21.33 0.70 6.89
CA ARG A 54 21.39 -0.45 5.97
C ARG A 54 22.19 -0.14 4.70
N GLY A 55 22.86 1.01 4.62
CA GLY A 55 23.65 1.42 3.46
C GLY A 55 22.82 1.90 2.28
N VAL A 56 21.63 2.45 2.53
CA VAL A 56 20.83 3.18 1.54
C VAL A 56 21.16 4.67 1.65
N GLU A 57 21.39 5.31 0.50
CA GLU A 57 21.54 6.75 0.42
C GLU A 57 20.17 7.41 0.24
N LEU A 58 19.93 8.54 0.92
CA LEU A 58 18.73 9.36 0.68
C LEU A 58 19.13 10.74 0.16
N VAL A 59 18.45 11.16 -0.89
CA VAL A 59 18.58 12.46 -1.54
C VAL A 59 17.23 13.16 -1.45
N PHE A 60 17.17 14.20 -0.62
CA PHE A 60 15.97 15.00 -0.33
C PHE A 60 15.91 16.28 -1.15
N GLY A 61 14.72 16.85 -1.28
CA GLY A 61 14.49 18.10 -2.03
C GLY A 61 14.65 17.96 -3.54
N GLU A 62 14.72 16.72 -4.05
CA GLU A 62 15.03 16.43 -5.44
C GLU A 62 13.90 15.64 -6.10
N HIS A 63 13.78 15.81 -7.42
CA HIS A 63 12.77 15.12 -8.22
C HIS A 63 13.38 14.68 -9.55
N LEU A 64 13.01 13.52 -10.07
CA LEU A 64 13.41 13.09 -11.40
C LEU A 64 12.21 13.26 -12.34
N ASP A 65 12.35 14.17 -13.30
CA ASP A 65 11.36 14.31 -14.38
C ASP A 65 11.48 13.16 -15.39
N GLU A 66 12.69 12.63 -15.56
CA GLU A 66 13.00 11.47 -16.40
C GLU A 66 13.55 10.32 -15.56
N THR A 67 12.97 9.14 -15.73
CA THR A 67 13.34 7.92 -14.99
C THR A 67 14.17 6.94 -15.82
N VAL A 68 14.54 7.29 -17.05
CA VAL A 68 15.41 6.46 -17.89
C VAL A 68 16.84 6.95 -17.75
N PRO A 69 17.78 6.15 -17.23
CA PRO A 69 19.17 6.54 -17.17
C PRO A 69 19.76 6.79 -18.56
N LYS A 70 20.54 7.85 -18.70
CA LYS A 70 21.32 8.20 -19.89
C LYS A 70 22.80 8.14 -19.50
N ASP A 71 23.58 7.33 -20.22
CA ASP A 71 25.00 7.10 -19.95
C ASP A 71 25.29 6.71 -18.47
N GLY A 72 24.42 5.88 -17.88
CA GLY A 72 24.54 5.42 -16.50
C GLY A 72 24.22 6.49 -15.45
N MET A 73 23.55 7.58 -15.83
CA MET A 73 23.20 8.70 -14.94
C MET A 73 21.73 9.08 -15.09
N VAL A 74 21.15 9.60 -14.01
CA VAL A 74 19.91 10.38 -14.05
C VAL A 74 20.17 11.79 -13.55
N THR A 75 19.42 12.75 -14.09
CA THR A 75 19.53 14.16 -13.70
C THR A 75 18.24 14.57 -13.02
N THR A 76 18.35 15.12 -11.81
CA THR A 76 17.20 15.68 -11.11
C THR A 76 16.78 17.00 -11.73
N ARG A 77 15.57 17.46 -11.41
CA ARG A 77 15.04 18.76 -11.83
C ARG A 77 15.96 19.92 -11.46
N SER A 78 16.70 19.83 -10.36
CA SER A 78 17.67 20.86 -9.94
C SER A 78 18.96 20.85 -10.78
N GLY A 79 19.15 19.83 -11.63
CA GLY A 79 20.36 19.59 -12.40
C GLY A 79 21.36 18.66 -11.71
N ARG A 80 21.05 18.10 -10.53
CA ARG A 80 21.94 17.17 -9.83
C ARG A 80 22.04 15.85 -10.61
N LYS A 81 23.26 15.42 -10.93
CA LYS A 81 23.53 14.12 -11.57
C LYS A 81 23.70 13.03 -10.52
N ILE A 82 23.05 11.90 -10.72
CA ILE A 82 23.07 10.74 -9.82
C ILE A 82 23.39 9.48 -10.65
N PRO A 83 24.45 8.72 -10.32
CA PRO A 83 24.75 7.46 -10.99
C PRO A 83 23.63 6.43 -10.83
N ALA A 84 23.16 5.85 -11.92
CA ALA A 84 22.07 4.88 -11.92
C ALA A 84 22.10 3.99 -13.17
N ASP A 85 22.16 2.67 -12.97
CA ASP A 85 21.93 1.70 -14.07
C ASP A 85 20.44 1.37 -14.25
N LEU A 86 19.64 1.60 -13.21
CA LEU A 86 18.21 1.32 -13.16
C LEU A 86 17.54 2.34 -12.25
N VAL A 87 16.40 2.87 -12.70
CA VAL A 87 15.49 3.63 -11.85
C VAL A 87 14.19 2.88 -11.68
N VAL A 88 13.76 2.70 -10.44
CA VAL A 88 12.44 2.14 -10.13
C VAL A 88 11.54 3.26 -9.63
N SER A 89 10.65 3.73 -10.49
CA SER A 89 9.61 4.66 -10.07
C SER A 89 8.65 3.94 -9.14
N SER A 90 8.47 4.52 -7.96
CA SER A 90 7.50 4.13 -6.94
C SER A 90 6.53 5.27 -6.63
N THR A 91 6.53 6.33 -7.44
CA THR A 91 5.58 7.45 -7.33
C THR A 91 4.17 6.87 -7.38
N GLY A 92 3.33 7.30 -6.43
CA GLY A 92 2.06 6.64 -6.16
C GLY A 92 1.18 6.41 -7.38
N GLY A 93 0.43 5.31 -7.37
CA GLY A 93 -0.47 4.97 -8.45
C GLY A 93 -1.66 5.92 -8.51
N THR A 94 -2.02 6.33 -9.73
CA THR A 94 -3.37 6.82 -10.03
C THR A 94 -4.35 5.67 -9.84
N PRO A 95 -5.52 5.88 -9.21
CA PRO A 95 -6.54 4.84 -9.12
C PRO A 95 -6.93 4.31 -10.50
N ALA A 96 -7.26 3.03 -10.60
CA ALA A 96 -7.69 2.37 -11.84
C ALA A 96 -9.13 2.74 -12.25
N THR A 97 -9.46 4.02 -12.15
CA THR A 97 -10.80 4.63 -12.36
C THR A 97 -10.87 5.41 -13.68
N GLY A 98 -9.80 5.39 -14.49
CA GLY A 98 -9.73 6.14 -15.75
C GLY A 98 -10.87 5.84 -16.72
N PHE A 99 -11.45 4.64 -16.68
CA PHE A 99 -12.62 4.31 -17.50
C PHE A 99 -13.88 5.13 -17.13
N LEU A 100 -13.99 5.61 -15.89
CA LEU A 100 -15.12 6.42 -15.43
C LEU A 100 -15.10 7.84 -15.99
N SER A 101 -13.97 8.33 -16.51
CA SER A 101 -13.90 9.68 -17.09
C SER A 101 -14.83 9.83 -18.31
N ASN A 102 -15.08 8.73 -19.02
CA ASN A 102 -15.95 8.73 -20.20
C ASN A 102 -17.41 8.36 -19.87
N ILE A 103 -17.65 7.68 -18.74
CA ILE A 103 -18.98 7.14 -18.38
C ILE A 103 -19.68 8.02 -17.34
N MET A 104 -18.94 8.46 -16.32
CA MET A 104 -19.43 9.22 -15.18
C MET A 104 -18.37 10.27 -14.75
N PRO A 105 -17.99 11.23 -15.60
CA PRO A 105 -16.94 12.19 -15.26
C PRO A 105 -17.27 13.01 -14.00
N SER A 106 -18.56 13.27 -13.75
CA SER A 106 -19.01 14.10 -12.63
C SER A 106 -18.67 13.50 -11.27
N ILE A 107 -18.55 12.19 -11.12
CA ILE A 107 -18.26 11.57 -9.80
C ILE A 107 -16.76 11.56 -9.48
N LEU A 108 -15.89 11.92 -10.41
CA LEU A 108 -14.44 11.93 -10.21
C LEU A 108 -13.95 13.29 -9.69
N ILE A 109 -13.02 13.26 -8.75
CA ILE A 109 -12.22 14.43 -8.38
C ILE A 109 -10.95 14.51 -9.24
N PRO A 110 -10.20 15.63 -9.24
CA PRO A 110 -8.98 15.78 -10.05
C PRO A 110 -7.93 14.69 -9.83
N SER A 111 -7.90 14.06 -8.65
CA SER A 111 -6.99 12.94 -8.37
C SER A 111 -7.42 11.60 -8.99
N GLY A 112 -8.54 11.56 -9.72
CA GLY A 112 -9.14 10.35 -10.29
C GLY A 112 -9.93 9.52 -9.29
N ARG A 113 -10.08 9.95 -8.04
CA ARG A 113 -10.89 9.23 -7.04
C ARG A 113 -12.37 9.55 -7.19
N VAL A 114 -13.22 8.61 -6.77
CA VAL A 114 -14.68 8.69 -6.82
C VAL A 114 -15.21 9.34 -5.55
N ARG A 115 -16.03 10.38 -5.70
CA ARG A 115 -16.74 11.04 -4.61
C ARG A 115 -17.83 10.13 -4.04
N THR A 116 -17.80 9.97 -2.73
CA THR A 116 -18.77 9.15 -1.99
C THR A 116 -19.31 9.87 -0.77
N GLU A 117 -20.53 9.50 -0.38
CA GLU A 117 -21.07 9.78 0.94
C GLU A 117 -20.33 9.00 2.04
N HIS A 118 -20.54 9.34 3.31
CA HIS A 118 -20.01 8.56 4.44
C HIS A 118 -20.52 7.11 4.46
N THR A 119 -21.63 6.81 3.79
CA THR A 119 -22.16 5.44 3.58
C THR A 119 -21.42 4.66 2.49
N LEU A 120 -20.40 5.27 1.87
CA LEU A 120 -19.63 4.78 0.72
C LEU A 120 -20.46 4.61 -0.57
N GLN A 121 -21.67 5.19 -0.60
CA GLN A 121 -22.45 5.35 -1.83
C GLN A 121 -21.81 6.43 -2.71
N VAL A 122 -21.79 6.20 -4.02
CA VAL A 122 -21.33 7.20 -4.98
C VAL A 122 -22.32 8.37 -4.99
N MET A 123 -21.81 9.60 -4.97
CA MET A 123 -22.66 10.78 -4.95
C MET A 123 -23.64 10.76 -6.14
N SER A 124 -24.90 11.09 -5.85
CA SER A 124 -26.03 11.07 -6.81
C SER A 124 -26.38 9.68 -7.39
N HIS A 125 -25.77 8.59 -6.90
CA HIS A 125 -26.00 7.22 -7.37
C HIS A 125 -26.14 6.26 -6.18
N PRO A 126 -27.31 6.26 -5.49
CA PRO A 126 -27.47 5.57 -4.21
C PRO A 126 -27.35 4.04 -4.29
N ASP A 127 -27.43 3.44 -5.47
CA ASP A 127 -27.28 2.00 -5.64
C ASP A 127 -25.86 1.59 -6.09
N ILE A 128 -24.95 2.55 -6.23
CA ILE A 128 -23.55 2.32 -6.57
C ILE A 128 -22.68 2.61 -5.35
N PHE A 129 -21.78 1.69 -5.02
CA PHE A 129 -20.85 1.82 -3.89
C PHE A 129 -19.41 1.81 -4.38
N CYS A 130 -18.53 2.55 -3.70
CA CYS A 130 -17.10 2.57 -3.98
C CYS A 130 -16.29 2.24 -2.71
N ILE A 131 -15.25 1.43 -2.85
CA ILE A 131 -14.35 1.03 -1.76
C ILE A 131 -12.88 1.06 -2.19
N GLY A 132 -11.98 1.01 -1.22
CA GLY A 132 -10.55 0.91 -1.48
C GLY A 132 -9.93 2.21 -2.01
N ASP A 133 -8.87 2.08 -2.80
CA ASP A 133 -8.04 3.20 -3.27
C ASP A 133 -8.78 4.16 -4.22
N ALA A 134 -9.91 3.71 -4.76
CA ALA A 134 -10.77 4.49 -5.64
C ALA A 134 -11.62 5.51 -4.87
N VAL A 135 -11.82 5.36 -3.56
CA VAL A 135 -12.64 6.28 -2.76
C VAL A 135 -11.90 7.58 -2.53
N ASP A 136 -12.59 8.70 -2.73
CA ASP A 136 -12.11 10.01 -2.30
C ASP A 136 -12.23 10.11 -0.78
N THR A 137 -11.10 10.01 -0.09
CA THR A 137 -11.02 10.11 1.37
C THR A 137 -9.77 10.87 1.76
N GLU A 138 -9.86 11.64 2.85
CA GLU A 138 -8.71 12.33 3.45
C GLU A 138 -7.66 11.34 3.97
N GLU A 139 -8.09 10.11 4.23
CA GLU A 139 -7.22 9.06 4.73
C GLU A 139 -6.29 8.51 3.67
N ARG A 140 -5.09 8.11 4.10
CA ARG A 140 -4.19 7.38 3.22
C ARG A 140 -4.81 6.01 2.86
N PRO A 141 -4.92 5.65 1.58
CA PRO A 141 -5.43 4.33 1.23
C PRO A 141 -4.50 3.21 1.73
N GLY A 142 -5.09 2.10 2.19
CA GLY A 142 -4.31 0.98 2.71
C GLY A 142 -5.15 -0.24 3.08
N LEU A 143 -4.54 -1.42 2.93
CA LEU A 143 -5.19 -2.73 3.11
C LEU A 143 -5.93 -2.88 4.44
N GLY A 144 -5.38 -2.34 5.53
CA GLY A 144 -6.01 -2.40 6.86
C GLY A 144 -7.37 -1.71 6.96
N LYS A 145 -7.68 -0.80 6.01
CA LYS A 145 -8.92 -0.02 5.98
C LYS A 145 -10.02 -0.70 5.18
N TYR A 146 -9.66 -1.51 4.19
CA TYR A 146 -10.62 -2.11 3.27
C TYR A 146 -11.61 -3.04 3.97
N GLN A 147 -11.20 -3.73 5.04
CA GLN A 147 -12.13 -4.52 5.85
C GLN A 147 -13.26 -3.67 6.45
N LYS A 148 -12.97 -2.44 6.89
CA LYS A 148 -13.99 -1.52 7.39
C LYS A 148 -14.89 -1.02 6.26
N HIS A 149 -14.31 -0.70 5.10
CA HIS A 149 -15.10 -0.34 3.91
C HIS A 149 -16.05 -1.49 3.53
N SER A 150 -15.55 -2.72 3.46
CA SER A 150 -16.34 -3.91 3.15
C SER A 150 -17.48 -4.11 4.15
N LYS A 151 -17.25 -3.94 5.46
CA LYS A 151 -18.32 -4.03 6.47
C LYS A 151 -19.43 -3.01 6.23
N VAL A 152 -19.07 -1.75 5.96
CA VAL A 152 -20.03 -0.68 5.69
C VAL A 152 -20.82 -0.96 4.41
N VAL A 153 -20.12 -1.29 3.31
CA VAL A 153 -20.78 -1.56 2.03
C VAL A 153 -21.65 -2.81 2.09
N CYS A 154 -21.21 -3.90 2.70
CA CYS A 154 -22.03 -5.11 2.82
C CYS A 154 -23.32 -4.83 3.60
N ALA A 155 -23.23 -4.11 4.73
CA ALA A 155 -24.40 -3.73 5.51
C ALA A 155 -25.37 -2.87 4.69
N ASN A 156 -24.85 -1.88 3.96
CA ASN A 156 -25.67 -0.97 3.17
C ASN A 156 -26.26 -1.64 1.92
N VAL A 157 -25.52 -2.50 1.22
CA VAL A 157 -26.05 -3.29 0.10
C VAL A 157 -27.21 -4.17 0.56
N LEU A 158 -27.05 -4.88 1.68
CA LEU A 158 -28.13 -5.71 2.25
C LEU A 158 -29.36 -4.88 2.63
N ALA A 159 -29.17 -3.68 3.19
CA ALA A 159 -30.27 -2.76 3.47
C ALA A 159 -30.98 -2.34 2.17
N ARG A 160 -30.24 -1.94 1.13
CA ARG A 160 -30.80 -1.54 -0.16
C ARG A 160 -31.61 -2.66 -0.83
N VAL A 161 -31.11 -3.90 -0.78
CA VAL A 161 -31.81 -5.09 -1.29
C VAL A 161 -33.15 -5.31 -0.57
N ARG A 162 -33.26 -4.94 0.71
CA ARG A 162 -34.51 -5.02 1.49
C ARG A 162 -35.44 -3.82 1.30
N GLY A 163 -35.08 -2.87 0.42
CA GLY A 163 -35.82 -1.61 0.26
C GLY A 163 -35.58 -0.60 1.39
N GLU A 164 -34.60 -0.85 2.26
CA GLU A 164 -34.24 0.04 3.37
C GLU A 164 -33.18 1.06 2.92
N PRO A 165 -33.09 2.23 3.59
CA PRO A 165 -32.02 3.19 3.35
C PRO A 165 -30.68 2.71 3.90
N ALA A 166 -29.59 3.07 3.23
CA ALA A 166 -28.22 2.85 3.70
C ALA A 166 -27.94 3.73 4.94
N LYS A 167 -27.51 3.10 6.04
CA LYS A 167 -27.29 3.78 7.33
C LYS A 167 -25.91 3.54 7.93
N ALA A 168 -25.21 2.48 7.52
CA ALA A 168 -23.86 2.21 8.02
C ALA A 168 -22.91 3.26 7.45
N VAL A 169 -22.05 3.83 8.30
CA VAL A 169 -21.12 4.89 7.90
C VAL A 169 -19.67 4.47 8.14
N TYR A 170 -18.79 4.88 7.24
CA TYR A 170 -17.36 4.79 7.41
C TYR A 170 -16.85 6.05 8.13
N GLY A 171 -16.60 5.92 9.43
CA GLY A 171 -16.05 7.00 10.27
C GLY A 171 -14.52 7.06 10.29
N GLY A 172 -13.86 6.37 9.36
CA GLY A 172 -12.41 6.37 9.27
C GLY A 172 -11.66 5.29 10.06
N SER A 173 -10.34 5.41 10.07
CA SER A 173 -9.42 4.51 10.74
C SER A 173 -8.18 5.23 11.23
N ILE A 174 -7.69 4.79 12.39
CA ILE A 174 -6.38 5.14 12.90
C ILE A 174 -5.33 4.80 11.83
N GLU A 175 -4.47 5.77 11.54
CA GLU A 175 -3.37 5.59 10.59
C GLU A 175 -2.33 4.64 11.19
N THR A 176 -2.05 3.55 10.49
CA THR A 176 -1.07 2.56 10.92
C THR A 176 -0.28 2.09 9.72
N ILE A 177 1.04 1.99 9.88
CA ILE A 177 1.89 1.42 8.85
C ILE A 177 3.03 0.64 9.48
N GLY A 178 3.38 -0.49 8.86
CA GLY A 178 4.64 -1.19 9.10
C GLY A 178 5.44 -1.17 7.81
N ILE A 179 6.66 -0.62 7.88
CA ILE A 179 7.60 -0.52 6.76
C ILE A 179 8.71 -1.54 7.01
N SER A 180 8.76 -2.61 6.21
CA SER A 180 9.91 -3.52 6.27
C SER A 180 11.15 -2.88 5.65
N MET A 181 12.33 -3.31 6.07
CA MET A 181 13.61 -2.86 5.51
C MET A 181 14.54 -4.07 5.42
N GLY A 182 14.21 -4.98 4.50
CA GLY A 182 14.78 -6.33 4.46
C GLY A 182 14.16 -7.25 5.49
N LYS A 183 14.62 -8.50 5.54
CA LYS A 183 14.08 -9.54 6.44
C LYS A 183 14.44 -9.40 7.93
N THR A 184 15.15 -8.34 8.32
CA THR A 184 15.69 -8.16 9.68
C THR A 184 14.90 -7.16 10.52
N GLY A 185 13.90 -6.50 9.95
CA GLY A 185 13.00 -5.59 10.68
C GLY A 185 12.59 -4.38 9.86
N GLY A 186 12.42 -3.24 10.51
CA GLY A 186 11.96 -2.01 9.88
C GLY A 186 11.44 -0.98 10.88
N ALA A 187 10.40 -0.24 10.50
CA ALA A 187 9.78 0.77 11.35
C ALA A 187 8.26 0.72 11.27
N GLY A 188 7.59 0.86 12.42
CA GLY A 188 6.13 0.89 12.49
C GLY A 188 5.64 2.21 13.07
N TYR A 189 4.45 2.60 12.66
CA TYR A 189 3.77 3.79 13.12
C TYR A 189 2.34 3.45 13.51
N ILE A 190 1.92 4.00 14.64
CA ILE A 190 0.53 4.00 15.08
C ILE A 190 0.16 5.44 15.38
N GLY A 191 -0.83 5.98 14.65
CA GLY A 191 -1.32 7.36 14.73
C GLY A 191 -2.11 7.69 15.99
N VAL A 192 -1.74 7.10 17.13
CA VAL A 192 -2.25 7.43 18.47
C VAL A 192 -1.13 8.08 19.27
N LEU A 193 -1.47 8.81 20.33
CA LEU A 193 -0.51 9.39 21.29
C LEU A 193 0.69 10.06 20.57
N TRP A 194 0.42 11.16 19.86
CA TRP A 194 1.43 11.96 19.13
C TRP A 194 2.16 11.23 17.99
N GLY A 195 1.80 9.98 17.69
CA GLY A 195 2.46 9.14 16.69
C GLY A 195 3.50 8.22 17.32
N LEU A 196 3.04 7.06 17.81
CA LEU A 196 3.91 6.04 18.39
C LEU A 196 4.76 5.35 17.32
N VAL A 197 6.06 5.25 17.59
CA VAL A 197 7.01 4.53 16.75
C VAL A 197 7.24 3.13 17.33
N CYS A 198 6.90 2.11 16.55
CA CYS A 198 7.07 0.72 16.97
C CYS A 198 8.54 0.28 16.93
N PRO A 199 8.94 -0.64 17.84
CA PRO A 199 10.28 -1.20 17.86
C PRO A 199 10.53 -2.11 16.65
N ASN A 200 11.81 -2.24 16.27
CA ASN A 200 12.25 -3.02 15.10
C ASN A 200 11.79 -4.48 15.14
N TRP A 201 11.84 -5.12 16.31
CA TRP A 201 11.48 -6.54 16.48
C TRP A 201 9.99 -6.81 16.21
N LEU A 202 9.10 -5.85 16.48
CA LEU A 202 7.67 -5.99 16.22
C LEU A 202 7.42 -6.04 14.70
N ILE A 203 8.07 -5.15 13.96
CA ILE A 203 7.99 -5.14 12.49
C ILE A 203 8.62 -6.38 11.90
N TRP A 204 9.74 -6.84 12.44
CA TRP A 204 10.35 -8.11 12.04
C TRP A 204 9.35 -9.26 12.16
N PHE A 205 8.72 -9.41 13.34
CA PHE A 205 7.78 -10.47 13.62
C PHE A 205 6.53 -10.40 12.73
N ALA A 206 5.90 -9.22 12.66
CA ALA A 206 4.62 -9.05 11.99
C ALA A 206 4.73 -8.99 10.45
N LYS A 207 5.78 -8.35 9.93
CA LYS A 207 5.89 -8.05 8.50
C LYS A 207 7.21 -8.51 7.90
N ALA A 208 8.36 -8.06 8.39
CA ALA A 208 9.62 -8.16 7.65
C ALA A 208 10.07 -9.60 7.31
N ARG A 209 9.80 -10.58 8.19
CA ARG A 209 10.19 -11.99 7.94
C ARG A 209 9.46 -12.62 6.75
N THR A 210 8.20 -12.25 6.54
CA THR A 210 7.28 -12.95 5.62
C THR A 210 6.48 -12.01 4.73
N LEU A 211 6.76 -10.72 4.78
CA LEU A 211 5.98 -9.63 4.18
C LEU A 211 4.49 -9.66 4.55
N GLY A 212 4.15 -10.20 5.71
CA GLY A 212 2.76 -10.35 6.16
C GLY A 212 1.96 -11.44 5.42
N THR A 213 2.59 -12.18 4.51
CA THR A 213 1.91 -13.20 3.69
C THR A 213 1.28 -14.32 4.53
N ARG A 214 1.92 -14.71 5.64
CA ARG A 214 1.36 -15.71 6.57
C ARG A 214 0.04 -15.26 7.17
N ALA A 215 -0.01 -14.03 7.70
CA ALA A 215 -1.22 -13.47 8.28
C ALA A 215 -2.32 -13.29 7.22
N ALA A 216 -1.96 -12.84 6.02
CA ALA A 216 -2.89 -12.73 4.90
C ALA A 216 -3.50 -14.09 4.54
N ARG A 217 -2.71 -15.16 4.49
CA ARG A 217 -3.20 -16.51 4.20
C ARG A 217 -4.15 -17.04 5.28
N VAL A 218 -3.85 -16.79 6.57
CA VAL A 218 -4.78 -17.14 7.65
C VAL A 218 -6.11 -16.38 7.47
N HIS A 219 -6.03 -15.08 7.17
CA HIS A 219 -7.21 -14.24 6.98
C HIS A 219 -8.06 -14.67 5.78
N MET A 220 -7.42 -15.18 4.72
CA MET A 220 -8.11 -15.71 3.54
C MET A 220 -8.62 -17.15 3.72
N GLY A 221 -8.51 -17.74 4.92
CA GLY A 221 -9.09 -19.05 5.21
C GLY A 221 -8.23 -20.26 4.82
N TYR A 222 -6.93 -20.08 4.54
CA TYR A 222 -6.02 -21.18 4.18
C TYR A 222 -5.67 -22.10 5.36
N GLY A 223 -6.25 -21.89 6.54
CA GLY A 223 -5.90 -22.63 7.77
C GLY A 223 -4.58 -22.16 8.39
N LEU A 224 -4.47 -22.27 9.71
CA LEU A 224 -3.30 -21.78 10.46
C LEU A 224 -2.00 -22.50 10.06
N MET A 225 -2.04 -23.82 9.95
CA MET A 225 -0.85 -24.64 9.69
C MET A 225 -0.28 -24.43 8.29
N ASP A 226 -1.13 -24.42 7.26
CA ASP A 226 -0.65 -24.19 5.89
C ASP A 226 -0.13 -22.77 5.73
N SER A 227 -0.80 -21.79 6.34
CA SER A 227 -0.35 -20.39 6.37
C SER A 227 1.03 -20.24 7.01
N LEU A 228 1.31 -20.94 8.11
CA LEU A 228 2.62 -20.92 8.77
C LEU A 228 3.70 -21.61 7.93
N ARG A 229 3.38 -22.71 7.25
CA ARG A 229 4.30 -23.47 6.40
C ARG A 229 4.69 -22.75 5.11
N GLY A 230 3.87 -21.80 4.64
CA GLY A 230 4.13 -21.11 3.38
C GLY A 230 3.80 -21.96 2.14
N THR A 231 2.94 -22.98 2.28
CA THR A 231 2.48 -23.84 1.17
C THR A 231 2.03 -22.99 -0.03
N PRO A 232 2.45 -23.30 -1.26
CA PRO A 232 1.98 -22.62 -2.47
C PRO A 232 0.46 -22.55 -2.52
N ILE A 233 -0.08 -21.43 -3.01
CA ILE A 233 -1.54 -21.21 -3.10
C ILE A 233 -2.20 -22.35 -3.87
N SER A 234 -1.59 -22.80 -4.97
CA SER A 234 -2.07 -23.90 -5.82
C SER A 234 -2.22 -25.24 -5.09
N GLU A 235 -1.45 -25.46 -4.03
CA GLU A 235 -1.38 -26.72 -3.28
C GLU A 235 -2.22 -26.67 -2.00
N SER A 236 -2.93 -25.57 -1.76
CA SER A 236 -3.76 -25.47 -0.57
C SER A 236 -5.03 -26.32 -0.68
N PRO A 237 -5.53 -26.88 0.43
CA PRO A 237 -6.84 -27.51 0.46
C PRO A 237 -7.96 -26.56 0.01
N PHE A 238 -7.82 -25.26 0.32
CA PHE A 238 -8.76 -24.21 -0.06
C PHE A 238 -8.94 -24.10 -1.59
N THR A 239 -7.86 -24.08 -2.37
CA THR A 239 -7.90 -24.06 -3.84
C THR A 239 -8.41 -25.37 -4.44
N THR A 240 -8.19 -26.50 -3.76
CA THR A 240 -8.70 -27.80 -4.18
C THR A 240 -10.23 -27.85 -4.09
N VAL A 241 -10.80 -27.26 -3.03
CA VAL A 241 -12.25 -27.13 -2.86
C VAL A 241 -12.87 -26.20 -3.91
N LEU A 242 -12.23 -25.07 -4.23
CA LEU A 242 -12.71 -24.16 -5.27
C LEU A 242 -12.71 -24.81 -6.67
N ARG A 243 -11.66 -25.56 -7.02
CA ARG A 243 -11.63 -26.33 -8.28
C ARG A 243 -12.69 -27.42 -8.33
N GLY A 244 -12.96 -28.07 -7.20
CA GLY A 244 -14.04 -29.06 -7.10
C GLY A 244 -15.42 -28.45 -7.31
N ALA A 245 -15.63 -27.21 -6.85
CA ALA A 245 -16.89 -26.48 -7.06
C ALA A 245 -17.06 -26.01 -8.51
N GLU A 246 -16.00 -25.53 -9.16
CA GLU A 246 -16.03 -25.17 -10.60
C GLU A 246 -16.24 -26.39 -11.50
N GLY A 247 -15.63 -27.53 -11.17
CA GLY A 247 -15.84 -28.79 -11.90
C GLY A 247 -17.26 -29.35 -11.77
N ALA A 248 -17.93 -29.14 -10.63
CA ALA A 248 -19.32 -29.51 -10.44
C ALA A 248 -20.29 -28.57 -11.18
N ALA A 249 -19.96 -27.28 -11.29
CA ALA A 249 -20.76 -26.29 -12.03
C ALA A 249 -20.61 -26.41 -13.56
N ALA A 250 -19.49 -26.94 -14.07
CA ALA A 250 -19.29 -27.21 -15.49
C ALA A 250 -19.89 -28.55 -15.96
N ALA A 251 -20.31 -29.40 -15.02
CA ALA A 251 -20.91 -30.72 -15.28
C ALA A 251 -22.45 -30.76 -15.10
N ALA A 252 -23.07 -29.61 -14.81
CA ALA A 252 -24.52 -29.42 -14.66
C ALA A 252 -25.03 -28.52 -15.79
#